data_AF-A0A365P4R9-F1
#
_entry.id   AF-A0A365P4R9-F1
#
_cell.length_a   1.000
_cell.length_b   1.000
_cell.length_c   1.000
_cell.angle_alpha   90.00
_cell.angle_beta   90.00
_cell.angle_gamma   90.00
#
_symmetry.space_group_name_H-M   'P 1'
#
loop_
_entity.id
_entity.type
_entity.pdbx_description
1 polymer ?
#
loop_
_entity_poly.entity_id
_entity_poly.type
_entity_poly.pdbx_seq_one_letter_code
_entity_poly.pdbx_strand_id
1 'polypeptide(L)'
;MSCKEKDSNDLNDLVINKNSIIEFRDNNEHNNGKVEFITNSSEKFEKLKDYFNNLKGFIKTEEEINIYPNYILINENLKILISVDLIYIEYYNSNGENIKFFKNISPEEFLSFNFLTNDNKWIYELGKVYGFGTFKKDKYSFCGSIPREKDYQYKIGKWKFWNQKRDLIAEGEFTIDSSLVKGQGGCDYYIKTSKIRKENWIFYNSEQKIIEPHFEDIFILENANQ
;
A
#
# COMPACT_ATOMS: atom_id res chain seq x y z
N MET A 1 20.70 3.49 -48.90
CA MET A 1 21.57 4.00 -47.81
C MET A 1 20.91 5.26 -47.29
N SER A 2 20.41 5.37 -46.07
CA SER A 2 20.45 4.55 -44.86
C SER A 2 19.14 4.85 -44.13
N CYS A 3 18.37 3.82 -43.79
CA CYS A 3 17.37 3.92 -42.74
C CYS A 3 18.15 4.08 -41.44
N LYS A 4 18.01 5.23 -40.77
CA LYS A 4 18.42 5.36 -39.38
C LYS A 4 17.30 4.77 -38.54
N GLU A 5 17.52 3.55 -38.06
CA GLU A 5 16.89 3.03 -36.85
C GLU A 5 17.04 4.10 -35.76
N LYS A 6 15.93 4.73 -35.39
CA LYS A 6 15.82 5.45 -34.12
C LYS A 6 15.48 4.40 -33.07
N ASP A 7 16.48 3.63 -32.68
CA ASP A 7 16.48 2.91 -31.41
C ASP A 7 16.71 3.90 -30.28
N SER A 8 15.67 4.69 -30.00
CA SER A 8 15.48 5.33 -28.71
C SER A 8 14.06 4.95 -28.26
N ASN A 9 13.89 3.69 -27.86
CA ASN A 9 12.83 3.36 -26.92
C ASN A 9 13.14 4.17 -25.66
N ASP A 10 12.60 5.38 -25.59
CA ASP A 10 12.61 6.16 -24.36
C ASP A 10 11.92 5.30 -23.31
N LEU A 11 12.72 4.74 -22.41
CA LEU A 11 12.28 3.99 -21.22
C LEU A 11 11.22 4.75 -20.39
N ASN A 12 11.05 6.05 -20.68
CA ASN A 12 10.11 6.97 -20.06
C ASN A 12 8.66 6.88 -20.58
N ASP A 13 8.41 6.22 -21.72
CA ASP A 13 7.04 6.04 -22.26
C ASP A 13 6.47 4.63 -22.00
N LEU A 14 7.12 3.85 -21.13
CA LEU A 14 6.60 2.56 -20.66
C LEU A 14 5.48 2.78 -19.63
N VAL A 15 4.39 2.02 -19.76
CA VAL A 15 3.27 2.01 -18.79
C VAL A 15 3.78 1.67 -17.38
N ILE A 16 4.70 0.70 -17.28
CA ILE A 16 5.37 0.32 -16.04
C ILE A 16 6.88 0.50 -16.22
N ASN A 17 7.43 1.50 -15.51
CA ASN A 17 8.86 1.81 -15.50
C ASN A 17 9.54 1.34 -14.20
N LYS A 18 10.87 1.13 -14.25
CA LYS A 18 11.66 0.57 -13.12
C LYS A 18 11.68 1.42 -11.85
N ASN A 19 11.27 2.68 -11.90
CA ASN A 19 11.26 3.56 -10.72
C ASN A 19 9.91 3.53 -10.00
N SER A 20 8.95 2.76 -10.50
CA SER A 20 7.60 2.69 -9.94
C SER A 20 7.48 1.67 -8.82
N ILE A 21 7.08 2.12 -7.64
CA ILE A 21 6.46 1.26 -6.62
C ILE A 21 4.95 1.24 -6.93
N ILE A 22 4.38 0.05 -7.06
CA ILE A 22 2.95 -0.12 -7.38
C ILE A 22 2.21 -0.56 -6.13
N GLU A 23 1.16 0.18 -5.80
CA GLU A 23 0.17 -0.18 -4.81
C GLU A 23 -0.80 -1.21 -5.40
N PHE A 24 -0.84 -2.41 -4.85
CA PHE A 24 -1.78 -3.44 -5.22
C PHE A 24 -2.88 -3.56 -4.16
N ARG A 25 -4.14 -3.58 -4.62
CA ARG A 25 -5.31 -3.88 -3.82
C ARG A 25 -6.13 -4.99 -4.48
N ASP A 26 -6.63 -5.88 -3.63
CA ASP A 26 -7.60 -6.90 -3.98
C ASP A 26 -8.96 -6.51 -3.41
N ASN A 27 -9.95 -6.36 -4.27
CA ASN A 27 -11.31 -5.97 -3.89
C ASN A 27 -12.17 -7.14 -3.39
N ASN A 28 -11.61 -8.33 -3.19
CA ASN A 28 -12.27 -9.39 -2.44
C ASN A 28 -12.54 -8.93 -0.99
N GLU A 29 -13.76 -9.17 -0.48
CA GLU A 29 -14.21 -8.71 0.84
C GLU A 29 -13.24 -9.08 1.99
N HIS A 30 -12.59 -10.25 1.90
CA HIS A 30 -11.62 -10.73 2.89
C HIS A 30 -10.32 -9.90 2.97
N ASN A 31 -10.05 -9.07 1.97
CA ASN A 31 -8.84 -8.26 1.83
C ASN A 31 -9.11 -6.76 1.92
N ASN A 32 -10.33 -6.36 2.29
CA ASN A 32 -10.69 -4.96 2.44
C ASN A 32 -9.73 -4.23 3.40
N GLY A 33 -9.22 -3.07 2.97
CA GLY A 33 -8.24 -2.26 3.72
C GLY A 33 -6.80 -2.79 3.75
N LYS A 34 -6.48 -3.87 3.01
CA LYS A 34 -5.12 -4.39 2.87
C LYS A 34 -4.51 -3.97 1.54
N VAL A 35 -3.23 -3.61 1.60
CA VAL A 35 -2.46 -3.12 0.46
C VAL A 35 -1.16 -3.91 0.36
N GLU A 36 -0.63 -4.12 -0.83
CA GLU A 36 0.75 -4.58 -1.03
C GLU A 36 1.53 -3.54 -1.85
N PHE A 37 2.79 -3.29 -1.48
CA PHE A 37 3.70 -2.52 -2.31
C PHE A 37 4.56 -3.46 -3.16
N ILE A 38 4.24 -3.52 -4.45
CA ILE A 38 4.99 -4.24 -5.46
C ILE A 38 6.20 -3.38 -5.84
N THR A 39 7.37 -3.79 -5.39
CA THR A 39 8.65 -3.09 -5.64
C THR A 39 9.29 -3.57 -6.93
N ASN A 40 10.11 -2.72 -7.55
CA ASN A 40 10.83 -3.01 -8.80
C ASN A 40 11.76 -4.25 -8.73
N SER A 41 12.15 -4.69 -7.54
CA SER A 41 12.95 -5.90 -7.32
C SER A 41 12.14 -7.20 -7.25
N SER A 42 10.81 -7.12 -7.28
CA SER A 42 9.92 -8.28 -7.09
C SER A 42 9.62 -9.00 -8.40
N GLU A 43 9.40 -10.32 -8.34
CA GLU A 43 8.94 -11.10 -9.50
C GLU A 43 7.56 -10.64 -10.01
N LYS A 44 6.67 -10.21 -9.09
CA LYS A 44 5.36 -9.63 -9.44
C LYS A 44 5.53 -8.41 -10.35
N PHE A 45 6.51 -7.56 -10.06
CA PHE A 45 6.77 -6.36 -10.84
C PHE A 45 7.21 -6.68 -12.27
N GLU A 46 8.17 -7.59 -12.45
CA GLU A 46 8.62 -7.95 -13.81
C GLU A 46 7.48 -8.61 -14.62
N LYS A 47 6.65 -9.46 -14.01
CA LYS A 47 5.45 -10.02 -14.69
C LYS A 47 4.46 -8.95 -15.14
N LEU A 48 4.17 -7.98 -14.27
CA LEU A 48 3.30 -6.85 -14.61
C LEU A 48 3.89 -6.03 -15.75
N LYS A 49 5.17 -5.69 -15.64
CA LYS A 49 5.90 -4.89 -16.63
C LYS A 49 5.91 -5.57 -18.00
N ASP A 50 6.20 -6.87 -18.05
CA ASP A 50 6.23 -7.65 -19.30
C ASP A 50 4.85 -7.68 -19.97
N TYR A 51 3.78 -7.80 -19.18
CA TYR A 51 2.42 -7.79 -19.70
C TYR A 51 2.00 -6.39 -20.18
N PHE A 52 2.13 -5.37 -19.33
CA PHE A 52 1.55 -4.04 -19.57
C PHE A 52 2.35 -3.14 -20.50
N ASN A 53 3.65 -3.39 -20.64
CA ASN A 53 4.45 -2.69 -21.66
C ASN A 53 4.27 -3.29 -23.06
N ASN A 54 3.66 -4.48 -23.15
CA ASN A 54 3.24 -5.08 -24.42
C ASN A 54 1.73 -4.86 -24.62
N LEU A 55 1.37 -3.67 -25.10
CA LEU A 55 -0.02 -3.22 -25.29
C LEU A 55 -0.82 -3.97 -26.39
N LYS A 56 -0.48 -5.23 -26.68
CA LYS A 56 -1.17 -6.04 -27.68
C LYS A 56 -2.63 -6.27 -27.31
N GLY A 57 -3.52 -5.82 -28.20
CA GLY A 57 -4.97 -5.95 -28.04
C GLY A 57 -5.63 -4.84 -27.22
N PHE A 58 -4.86 -3.86 -26.75
CA PHE A 58 -5.42 -2.67 -26.10
C PHE A 58 -5.92 -1.66 -27.14
N ILE A 59 -7.02 -0.99 -26.81
CA ILE A 59 -7.67 0.03 -27.62
C ILE A 59 -7.59 1.35 -26.86
N LYS A 60 -7.10 2.42 -27.52
CA LYS A 60 -7.03 3.75 -26.93
C LYS A 60 -8.45 4.31 -26.78
N THR A 61 -8.72 4.98 -25.67
CA THR A 61 -10.01 5.63 -25.39
C THR A 61 -9.80 7.03 -24.82
N GLU A 62 -10.79 7.90 -24.97
CA GLU A 62 -10.87 9.19 -24.26
C GLU A 62 -11.86 9.13 -23.09
N GLU A 63 -12.75 8.15 -23.10
CA GLU A 63 -13.81 7.97 -22.10
C GLU A 63 -13.30 7.23 -20.86
N GLU A 64 -13.82 7.61 -19.70
CA GLU A 64 -13.73 6.78 -18.51
C GLU A 64 -14.64 5.57 -18.65
N ILE A 65 -14.09 4.39 -18.39
CA ILE A 65 -14.86 3.15 -18.43
C ILE A 65 -15.32 2.81 -17.02
N ASN A 66 -16.63 2.61 -16.85
CA ASN A 66 -17.19 2.13 -15.61
C ASN A 66 -16.84 0.65 -15.43
N ILE A 67 -15.91 0.36 -14.52
CA ILE A 67 -15.42 -0.99 -14.22
C ILE A 67 -15.53 -1.25 -12.72
N TYR A 68 -15.94 -2.45 -12.34
CA TYR A 68 -15.88 -2.96 -10.97
C TYR A 68 -14.67 -3.90 -10.86
N PRO A 69 -13.48 -3.38 -10.52
CA PRO A 69 -12.26 -4.17 -10.57
C PRO A 69 -12.20 -5.20 -9.45
N ASN A 70 -11.67 -6.38 -9.78
CA ASN A 70 -11.19 -7.35 -8.82
C ASN A 70 -9.80 -6.96 -8.31
N TYR A 71 -8.94 -6.48 -9.20
CA TYR A 71 -7.59 -6.02 -8.88
C TYR A 71 -7.38 -4.56 -9.26
N ILE A 72 -6.74 -3.83 -8.35
CA ILE A 72 -6.40 -2.42 -8.53
C ILE A 72 -4.89 -2.29 -8.36
N LEU A 73 -4.23 -1.69 -9.33
CA LEU A 73 -2.80 -1.37 -9.30
C LEU A 73 -2.65 0.13 -9.52
N ILE A 74 -2.09 0.86 -8.55
CA ILE A 74 -1.99 2.32 -8.60
C ILE A 74 -0.59 2.78 -8.21
N ASN A 75 -0.09 3.83 -8.86
CA ASN A 75 0.98 4.66 -8.33
C ASN A 75 0.70 6.14 -8.69
N GLU A 76 1.68 7.04 -8.54
CA GLU A 76 1.50 8.47 -8.83
C GLU A 76 1.08 8.77 -10.28
N ASN A 77 1.55 7.96 -11.25
CA ASN A 77 1.36 8.20 -12.68
C ASN A 77 0.64 7.05 -13.40
N LEU A 78 0.09 6.07 -12.67
CA LEU A 78 -0.48 4.84 -13.22
C LEU A 78 -1.69 4.41 -12.43
N LYS A 79 -2.71 3.96 -13.15
CA LYS A 79 -3.89 3.28 -12.64
C LYS A 79 -4.25 2.15 -13.59
N ILE A 80 -4.23 0.92 -13.09
CA ILE A 80 -4.68 -0.27 -13.81
C ILE A 80 -5.79 -0.92 -13.00
N LEU A 81 -6.92 -1.14 -13.67
CA LEU A 81 -8.10 -1.79 -13.12
C LEU A 81 -8.36 -3.07 -13.90
N ILE A 82 -8.46 -4.20 -13.21
CA ILE A 82 -8.65 -5.52 -13.82
C ILE A 82 -9.92 -6.16 -13.26
N SER A 83 -10.89 -6.46 -14.12
CA SER A 83 -12.04 -7.33 -13.85
C SER A 83 -11.88 -8.66 -14.60
N VAL A 84 -12.84 -9.57 -14.42
CA VAL A 84 -12.85 -10.89 -15.08
C VAL A 84 -12.87 -10.80 -16.62
N ASP A 85 -13.40 -9.71 -17.16
CA ASP A 85 -13.71 -9.51 -18.57
C ASP A 85 -13.03 -8.29 -19.20
N LEU A 86 -12.43 -7.40 -18.40
CA LEU A 86 -11.90 -6.13 -18.87
C LEU A 86 -10.63 -5.73 -18.10
N ILE A 87 -9.67 -5.16 -18.82
CA ILE A 87 -8.58 -4.38 -18.25
C ILE A 87 -8.71 -2.93 -18.71
N TYR A 88 -8.59 -1.99 -17.78
CA TYR A 88 -8.46 -0.56 -18.05
C TYR A 88 -7.12 -0.06 -17.54
N ILE A 89 -6.43 0.75 -18.33
CA ILE A 89 -5.15 1.39 -18.00
C ILE A 89 -5.29 2.88 -18.21
N GLU A 90 -4.81 3.65 -17.25
CA GLU A 90 -4.63 5.09 -17.33
C GLU A 90 -3.23 5.42 -16.81
N TYR A 91 -2.44 6.14 -17.60
CA TYR A 91 -1.11 6.57 -17.17
C TYR A 91 -0.70 7.90 -17.80
N TYR A 92 0.26 8.57 -17.19
CA TYR A 92 0.90 9.77 -17.73
C TYR A 92 2.20 9.39 -18.45
N ASN A 93 2.34 9.80 -19.71
CA ASN A 93 3.59 9.60 -20.46
C ASN A 93 4.67 10.61 -20.05
N SER A 94 5.85 10.51 -20.67
CA SER A 94 6.98 11.40 -20.39
C SER A 94 6.71 12.89 -20.68
N ASN A 95 5.74 13.19 -21.53
CA ASN A 95 5.29 14.55 -21.86
C ASN A 95 4.21 15.07 -20.89
N GLY A 96 3.79 14.27 -19.91
CA GLY A 96 2.70 14.60 -18.99
C GLY A 96 1.30 14.46 -19.62
N GLU A 97 1.19 13.80 -20.76
CA GLU A 97 -0.10 13.52 -21.39
C GLU A 97 -0.76 12.32 -20.71
N ASN A 98 -2.04 12.47 -20.36
CA ASN A 98 -2.85 11.37 -19.85
C ASN A 98 -3.27 10.46 -21.01
N ILE A 99 -2.92 9.18 -20.93
CA ILE A 99 -3.24 8.18 -21.93
C ILE A 99 -4.07 7.07 -21.30
N LYS A 100 -5.18 6.74 -21.95
CA LYS A 100 -6.12 5.71 -21.49
C LYS A 100 -6.27 4.60 -22.53
N PHE A 101 -6.26 3.36 -22.05
CA PHE A 101 -6.44 2.16 -22.84
C PHE A 101 -7.41 1.20 -22.16
N PHE A 102 -8.06 0.36 -22.95
CA PHE A 102 -8.81 -0.78 -22.44
C PHE A 102 -8.64 -2.02 -23.30
N LYS A 103 -8.91 -3.18 -22.72
CA LYS A 103 -8.86 -4.46 -23.40
C LYS A 103 -9.87 -5.42 -22.79
N ASN A 104 -10.73 -6.00 -23.61
CA ASN A 104 -11.55 -7.14 -23.19
C ASN A 104 -10.66 -8.37 -23.08
N ILE A 105 -10.81 -9.13 -22.00
CA ILE A 105 -10.00 -10.32 -21.72
C ILE A 105 -10.87 -11.55 -21.49
N SER A 106 -10.28 -12.73 -21.65
CA SER A 106 -10.96 -13.99 -21.30
C SER A 106 -10.76 -14.34 -19.82
N PRO A 107 -11.59 -15.22 -19.25
CA PRO A 107 -11.38 -15.72 -17.89
C PRO A 107 -9.99 -16.35 -17.68
N GLU A 108 -9.43 -17.03 -18.69
CA GLU A 108 -8.09 -17.61 -18.61
C GLU A 108 -7.01 -16.53 -18.51
N GLU A 109 -7.15 -15.45 -19.28
CA GLU A 109 -6.26 -14.30 -19.20
C GLU A 109 -6.40 -13.59 -17.85
N PHE A 110 -7.61 -13.47 -17.31
CA PHE A 110 -7.82 -12.98 -15.94
C PHE A 110 -7.11 -13.85 -14.90
N LEU A 111 -7.27 -15.17 -14.97
CA LEU A 111 -6.61 -16.11 -14.04
C LEU A 111 -5.08 -16.06 -14.12
N SER A 112 -4.52 -15.58 -15.24
CA SER A 112 -3.08 -15.35 -15.33
C SER A 112 -2.55 -14.32 -14.33
N PHE A 113 -3.43 -13.47 -13.76
CA PHE A 113 -3.09 -12.48 -12.73
C PHE A 113 -3.16 -13.02 -11.29
N ASN A 114 -3.47 -14.30 -11.07
CA ASN A 114 -3.51 -14.88 -9.72
C ASN A 114 -2.16 -14.77 -8.98
N PHE A 115 -1.05 -14.57 -9.67
CA PHE A 115 0.24 -14.30 -9.02
C PHE A 115 0.21 -13.04 -8.15
N LEU A 116 -0.70 -12.09 -8.40
CA LEU A 116 -0.82 -10.87 -7.62
C LEU A 116 -1.23 -11.15 -6.17
N THR A 117 -1.97 -12.22 -5.93
CA THR A 117 -2.46 -12.59 -4.59
C THR A 117 -1.60 -13.66 -3.90
N ASN A 118 -0.47 -14.07 -4.50
CA ASN A 118 0.48 -14.99 -3.87
C ASN A 118 1.38 -14.27 -2.85
N ASP A 119 1.63 -14.91 -1.70
CA ASP A 119 2.60 -14.47 -0.68
C ASP A 119 2.38 -13.06 -0.10
N ASN A 120 1.13 -12.61 -0.04
CA ASN A 120 0.79 -11.22 0.29
C ASN A 120 1.33 -10.80 1.67
N LYS A 121 2.38 -9.97 1.64
CA LYS A 121 2.86 -9.22 2.80
C LYS A 121 2.01 -7.97 2.94
N TRP A 122 0.79 -8.16 3.42
CA TRP A 122 -0.17 -7.09 3.56
C TRP A 122 0.35 -5.97 4.47
N ILE A 123 0.26 -4.77 3.94
CA ILE A 123 0.50 -3.49 4.59
C ILE A 123 -0.87 -2.94 4.97
N TYR A 124 -0.96 -2.37 6.17
CA TYR A 124 -2.17 -1.76 6.68
C TYR A 124 -2.26 -0.30 6.23
N GLU A 125 -3.43 0.11 5.76
CA GLU A 125 -3.77 1.52 5.60
C GLU A 125 -4.23 2.08 6.94
N LEU A 126 -3.42 2.96 7.55
CA LEU A 126 -3.63 3.46 8.92
C LEU A 126 -3.94 4.97 8.93
N GLY A 127 -4.79 5.39 7.98
CA GLY A 127 -5.20 6.77 7.80
C GLY A 127 -4.18 7.62 7.04
N LYS A 128 -3.22 8.23 7.76
CA LYS A 128 -2.23 9.15 7.15
C LYS A 128 -0.97 8.44 6.64
N VAL A 129 -0.79 7.18 7.02
CA VAL A 129 0.40 6.38 6.72
C VAL A 129 0.01 4.96 6.38
N TYR A 130 0.90 4.27 5.68
CA TYR A 130 0.83 2.82 5.54
C TYR A 130 1.80 2.17 6.53
N GLY A 131 1.43 1.03 7.12
CA GLY A 131 2.24 0.35 8.13
C GLY A 131 2.33 -1.16 7.92
N PHE A 132 3.54 -1.71 8.02
CA PHE A 132 3.78 -3.15 8.00
C PHE A 132 4.35 -3.59 9.34
N GLY A 133 3.71 -4.57 9.97
CA GLY A 133 4.12 -5.12 11.26
C GLY A 133 3.04 -5.99 11.87
N THR A 134 3.11 -6.22 13.18
CA THR A 134 2.16 -7.11 13.88
C THR A 134 1.36 -6.35 14.94
N PHE A 135 0.04 -6.47 14.86
CA PHE A 135 -0.86 -6.10 15.95
C PHE A 135 -1.07 -7.26 16.92
N LYS A 136 -1.09 -6.97 18.21
CA LYS A 136 -1.48 -7.89 19.26
C LYS A 136 -2.84 -7.46 19.81
N LYS A 137 -3.80 -8.39 19.78
CA LYS A 137 -5.12 -8.21 20.40
C LYS A 137 -5.02 -8.43 21.91
N ASP A 138 -5.75 -7.65 22.66
CA ASP A 138 -5.85 -7.73 24.11
C ASP A 138 -7.21 -7.19 24.55
N LYS A 139 -7.54 -7.33 25.83
CA LYS A 139 -8.84 -6.92 26.37
C LYS A 139 -8.67 -6.14 27.65
N TYR A 140 -9.60 -5.24 27.90
CA TYR A 140 -9.76 -4.66 29.22
C TYR A 140 -11.22 -4.74 29.66
N SER A 141 -11.42 -4.76 30.97
CA SER A 141 -12.74 -4.95 31.58
C SER A 141 -13.17 -3.69 32.31
N PHE A 142 -14.40 -3.25 32.04
CA PHE A 142 -15.03 -2.14 32.76
C PHE A 142 -15.58 -2.61 34.11
N CYS A 143 -15.52 -1.74 35.11
CA CYS A 143 -16.13 -1.97 36.41
C CYS A 143 -17.56 -1.43 36.41
N GLY A 144 -18.51 -2.31 36.11
CA GLY A 144 -19.95 -2.03 36.27
C GLY A 144 -20.64 -3.17 36.99
N SER A 145 -21.94 -3.00 37.28
CA SER A 145 -22.77 -4.07 37.86
C SER A 145 -22.80 -5.34 37.01
N ILE A 146 -22.50 -5.20 35.70
CA ILE A 146 -22.24 -6.28 34.76
C ILE A 146 -20.87 -5.98 34.12
N PRO A 147 -19.85 -6.83 34.33
CA PRO A 147 -18.56 -6.67 33.66
C PRO A 147 -18.74 -6.65 32.14
N ARG A 148 -18.19 -5.64 31.47
CA ARG A 148 -18.11 -5.57 30.01
C ARG A 148 -16.64 -5.62 29.62
N GLU A 149 -16.29 -6.54 28.75
CA GLU A 149 -14.97 -6.56 28.12
C GLU A 149 -15.00 -5.70 26.85
N LYS A 150 -13.89 -5.01 26.58
CA LYS A 150 -13.67 -4.35 25.30
C LYS A 150 -12.35 -4.79 24.72
N ASP A 151 -12.43 -5.31 23.50
CA ASP A 151 -11.27 -5.69 22.71
C ASP A 151 -10.53 -4.43 22.25
N TYR A 152 -9.21 -4.49 22.26
CA TYR A 152 -8.34 -3.50 21.64
C TYR A 152 -7.11 -4.18 21.04
N GLN A 153 -6.33 -3.41 20.29
CA GLN A 153 -5.08 -3.88 19.73
C GLN A 153 -3.97 -2.84 19.89
N TYR A 154 -2.74 -3.32 19.96
CA TYR A 154 -1.54 -2.51 19.98
C TYR A 154 -0.46 -3.14 19.10
N LYS A 155 0.41 -2.30 18.55
CA LYS A 155 1.55 -2.70 17.71
C LYS A 155 2.65 -3.33 18.56
N ILE A 156 3.24 -4.41 18.07
CA ILE A 156 4.37 -5.10 18.70
C ILE A 156 5.48 -5.39 17.68
N GLY A 157 6.71 -5.54 18.17
CA GLY A 157 7.88 -5.94 17.38
C GLY A 157 8.28 -4.89 16.34
N LYS A 158 8.87 -5.36 15.24
CA LYS A 158 9.39 -4.53 14.16
C LYS A 158 8.29 -4.01 13.25
N TRP A 159 8.40 -2.74 12.90
CA TRP A 159 7.46 -2.03 12.06
C TRP A 159 8.19 -1.19 11.01
N LYS A 160 7.55 -1.05 9.85
CA LYS A 160 7.92 -0.09 8.80
C LYS A 160 6.72 0.76 8.46
N PHE A 161 6.95 2.04 8.19
CA PHE A 161 5.92 2.99 7.79
C PHE A 161 6.29 3.73 6.51
N TRP A 162 5.28 3.95 5.67
CA TRP A 162 5.39 4.72 4.44
C TRP A 162 4.39 5.88 4.46
N ASN A 163 4.77 6.99 3.82
CA ASN A 163 3.85 8.11 3.58
C ASN A 163 2.84 7.78 2.46
N GLN A 164 1.94 8.71 2.18
CA GLN A 164 0.97 8.58 1.08
C GLN A 164 1.61 8.57 -0.32
N LYS A 165 2.86 9.02 -0.45
CA LYS A 165 3.67 8.92 -1.67
C LYS A 165 4.41 7.59 -1.80
N ARG A 166 4.23 6.67 -0.84
CA ARG A 166 4.88 5.35 -0.76
C ARG A 166 6.39 5.42 -0.51
N ASP A 167 6.89 6.55 -0.03
CA ASP A 167 8.26 6.66 0.48
C ASP A 167 8.32 6.05 1.88
N LEU A 168 9.37 5.25 2.16
CA LEU A 168 9.65 4.80 3.52
C LEU A 168 9.99 6.02 4.38
N ILE A 169 9.27 6.20 5.49
CA ILE A 169 9.45 7.34 6.41
C ILE A 169 9.97 6.93 7.78
N ALA A 170 9.74 5.69 8.20
CA ALA A 170 10.26 5.20 9.47
C ALA A 170 10.35 3.67 9.49
N GLU A 171 11.36 3.14 10.19
CA GLU A 171 11.42 1.74 10.58
C GLU A 171 12.05 1.58 11.97
N GLY A 172 11.57 0.60 12.73
CA GLY A 172 12.04 0.39 14.09
C GLY A 172 11.23 -0.65 14.84
N GLU A 173 11.45 -0.73 16.15
CA GLU A 173 10.77 -1.68 17.04
C GLU A 173 9.97 -0.95 18.13
N PHE A 174 8.67 -1.28 18.23
CA PHE A 174 7.83 -0.72 19.28
C PHE A 174 8.20 -1.30 20.65
N THR A 175 8.30 -0.42 21.64
CA THR A 175 8.33 -0.81 23.05
C THR A 175 6.91 -0.82 23.60
N ILE A 176 6.58 -1.81 24.43
CA ILE A 176 5.27 -1.87 25.09
C ILE A 176 5.34 -1.04 26.37
N ASP A 177 4.40 -0.11 26.52
CA ASP A 177 4.20 0.68 27.73
C ASP A 177 2.77 0.49 28.26
N SER A 178 2.48 0.98 29.46
CA SER A 178 1.14 0.96 30.05
C SER A 178 0.60 2.37 30.20
N SER A 179 -0.58 2.63 29.64
CA SER A 179 -1.28 3.91 29.80
C SER A 179 -2.50 3.73 30.71
N LEU A 180 -2.65 4.62 31.68
CA LEU A 180 -3.81 4.66 32.57
C LEU A 180 -4.99 5.32 31.87
N VAL A 181 -6.08 4.59 31.69
CA VAL A 181 -7.36 5.14 31.25
C VAL A 181 -8.20 5.41 32.48
N LYS A 182 -8.58 6.68 32.66
CA LYS A 182 -9.36 7.12 33.82
C LYS A 182 -10.83 7.31 33.49
N GLY A 183 -11.70 6.90 34.42
CA GLY A 183 -13.13 7.25 34.42
C GLY A 183 -14.00 6.67 33.31
N GLN A 184 -13.46 5.89 32.36
CA GLN A 184 -14.31 5.16 31.41
C GLN A 184 -14.88 3.90 32.07
N GLY A 185 -16.20 3.85 32.25
CA GLY A 185 -16.88 2.66 32.82
C GLY A 185 -16.55 2.41 34.30
N GLY A 186 -16.45 3.49 35.09
CA GLY A 186 -16.54 3.45 36.55
C GLY A 186 -15.25 3.12 37.32
N CYS A 187 -14.17 2.74 36.63
CA CYS A 187 -12.87 2.50 37.26
C CYS A 187 -11.71 2.92 36.36
N ASP A 188 -10.55 3.06 36.99
CA ASP A 188 -9.28 3.29 36.31
C ASP A 188 -8.65 1.93 35.95
N TYR A 189 -8.15 1.81 34.73
CA TYR A 189 -7.49 0.58 34.26
C TYR A 189 -6.29 0.93 33.38
N TYR A 190 -5.31 0.03 33.37
CA TYR A 190 -4.14 0.16 32.51
C TYR A 190 -4.37 -0.61 31.21
N ILE A 191 -4.11 0.03 30.08
CA ILE A 191 -4.04 -0.62 28.78
C ILE A 191 -2.60 -0.65 28.29
N LYS A 192 -2.24 -1.69 27.54
CA LYS A 192 -0.95 -1.73 26.85
C LYS A 192 -1.00 -0.78 25.66
N THR A 193 0.09 -0.05 25.48
CA THR A 193 0.23 0.93 24.40
C THR A 193 1.58 0.74 23.72
N SER A 194 1.61 1.03 22.42
CA SER A 194 2.83 0.97 21.62
C SER A 194 3.54 2.30 21.70
N LYS A 195 4.81 2.28 22.14
CA LYS A 195 5.65 3.45 22.28
C LYS A 195 6.89 3.39 21.42
N ILE A 196 7.20 4.50 20.77
CA ILE A 196 8.42 4.73 20.01
C ILE A 196 9.48 5.27 20.97
N ARG A 197 10.56 4.50 21.13
CA ARG A 197 11.79 4.94 21.78
C ARG A 197 12.76 5.33 20.66
N LYS A 198 13.17 6.60 20.60
CA LYS A 198 13.91 7.16 19.46
C LYS A 198 15.16 6.33 19.09
N GLU A 199 15.83 5.79 20.10
CA GLU A 199 17.00 4.92 19.97
C GLU A 199 16.75 3.61 19.21
N ASN A 200 15.49 3.16 19.13
CA ASN A 200 15.10 1.91 18.46
C ASN A 200 14.49 2.17 17.06
N TRP A 201 14.52 3.41 16.59
CA TRP A 201 13.84 3.84 15.37
C TRP A 201 14.74 4.70 14.49
N ILE A 202 14.58 4.52 13.18
CA ILE A 202 15.22 5.31 12.15
C ILE A 202 14.12 6.01 11.37
N PHE A 203 14.29 7.32 11.15
CA PHE A 203 13.37 8.16 10.40
C PHE A 203 14.05 8.70 9.16
N TYR A 204 13.31 8.81 8.07
CA TYR A 204 13.81 9.22 6.76
C TYR A 204 13.06 10.45 6.26
N ASN A 205 13.78 11.35 5.61
CA ASN A 205 13.16 12.41 4.80
C ASN A 205 12.83 11.91 3.37
N SER A 206 12.29 12.78 2.53
CA SER A 206 11.97 12.48 1.13
C SER A 206 13.18 12.12 0.26
N GLU A 207 14.40 12.48 0.69
CA GLU A 207 15.66 12.12 0.02
C GLU A 207 16.26 10.81 0.56
N GLN A 208 15.52 10.07 1.39
CA GLN A 208 15.97 8.84 2.07
C GLN A 208 17.20 9.05 2.98
N LYS A 209 17.40 10.29 3.46
CA LYS A 209 18.42 10.60 4.48
C LYS A 209 17.83 10.44 5.87
N ILE A 210 18.65 9.93 6.79
CA ILE A 210 18.28 9.78 8.20
C ILE A 210 18.09 11.17 8.81
N ILE A 211 16.97 11.37 9.49
CA ILE A 211 16.62 12.61 10.20
C ILE A 211 16.21 12.33 11.64
N GLU A 212 16.30 13.37 12.46
CA GLU A 212 15.66 13.37 13.78
C GLU A 212 14.16 13.64 13.59
N PRO A 213 13.26 12.80 14.15
CA PRO A 213 11.83 12.98 13.99
C PRO A 213 11.30 14.19 14.79
N HIS A 214 10.26 14.84 14.26
CA HIS A 214 9.44 15.76 15.05
C HIS A 214 8.52 14.97 16.01
N PHE A 215 8.05 15.65 17.05
CA PHE A 215 7.15 15.03 18.03
C PHE A 215 5.83 14.59 17.35
N GLU A 216 5.34 15.39 16.40
CA GLU A 216 4.16 15.12 15.61
C GLU A 216 4.29 13.82 14.80
N ASP A 217 5.47 13.54 14.22
CA ASP A 217 5.72 12.32 13.46
C ASP A 217 5.58 11.09 14.37
N ILE A 218 6.23 11.13 15.54
CA ILE A 218 6.13 10.07 16.55
C ILE A 218 4.67 9.88 16.97
N PHE A 219 3.96 10.96 17.26
CA PHE A 219 2.57 10.91 17.69
C PHE A 219 1.67 10.27 16.63
N ILE A 220 1.86 10.61 15.34
CA ILE A 220 1.11 10.00 14.24
C ILE A 220 1.37 8.49 14.19
N LEU A 221 2.63 8.05 14.23
CA LEU A 221 2.98 6.63 14.12
C LEU A 221 2.53 5.80 15.32
N GLU A 222 2.60 6.33 16.55
CA GLU A 222 2.10 5.65 17.75
C GLU A 222 0.58 5.44 17.67
N ASN A 223 -0.17 6.42 17.17
CA ASN A 223 -1.64 6.41 17.14
C ASN A 223 -2.26 5.86 15.84
N ALA A 224 -1.45 5.54 14.83
CA ALA A 224 -1.91 4.95 13.57
C ALA A 224 -2.50 3.54 13.78
N ASN A 225 -3.82 3.37 13.79
CA ASN A 225 -4.49 2.08 14.04
C ASN A 225 -5.45 1.73 12.89
N GLN A 226 -5.82 0.44 12.79
CA GLN A 226 -6.85 -0.05 11.85
C GLN A 226 -8.25 0.36 12.30
#